data_AF-A0A957I851-F1
#
_entry.id   AF-A0A957I851-F1
#
_cell.length_a   1.000
_cell.length_b   1.000
_cell.length_c   1.000
_cell.angle_alpha   90.00
_cell.angle_beta   90.00
_cell.angle_gamma   90.00
#
_symmetry.space_group_name_H-M   'P 1'
#
loop_
_entity.id
_entity.type
_entity.pdbx_description
1 polymer ?
#
loop_
_entity_poly.entity_id
_entity_poly.type
_entity_poly.pdbx_seq_one_letter_code
_entity_poly.pdbx_strand_id
1 'polypeptide(L)'
;MLPLANVDVMVEFLVELLNTPSPTGDTDRAIAWLEEKFATSFADLPVSLQRTPKGILVAHWPGKKQDAPRGLTAHVDTLGAMVRQIKRNGRLRITQLGSWSWTSVEGEGVTIYASNGQVYRGTILPTHASIHAHTSKDRGLPRD
;
A
#
# COMPACT_ATOMS: atom_id res chain seq x y z
N MET A 1 25.43 -12.46 -21.99
CA MET A 1 24.95 -11.11 -21.65
C MET A 1 23.49 -11.24 -21.26
N LEU A 2 23.07 -10.71 -20.11
CA LEU A 2 21.63 -10.65 -19.81
C LEU A 2 20.95 -9.72 -20.83
N PRO A 3 19.72 -10.01 -21.26
CA PRO A 3 18.98 -9.09 -22.12
C PRO A 3 18.82 -7.73 -21.42
N LEU A 4 18.80 -6.66 -22.20
CA LEU A 4 18.51 -5.32 -21.66
C LEU A 4 17.09 -5.32 -21.09
N ALA A 5 16.95 -4.80 -19.87
CA ALA A 5 15.63 -4.66 -19.26
C ALA A 5 14.83 -3.60 -20.03
N ASN A 6 13.59 -3.93 -20.38
CA ASN A 6 12.67 -2.96 -20.98
C ASN A 6 12.12 -2.05 -19.87
N VAL A 7 12.69 -0.85 -19.76
CA VAL A 7 12.35 0.11 -18.69
C VAL A 7 10.90 0.56 -18.78
N ASP A 8 10.38 0.78 -19.98
CA ASP A 8 9.02 1.28 -20.18
C ASP A 8 7.98 0.29 -19.63
N VAL A 9 8.16 -1.00 -19.93
CA VAL A 9 7.30 -2.08 -19.41
C VAL A 9 7.40 -2.19 -17.89
N MET A 10 8.60 -2.03 -17.32
CA MET A 10 8.78 -2.06 -15.86
C MET A 10 8.10 -0.88 -15.16
N VAL A 11 8.17 0.31 -15.76
CA VAL A 11 7.52 1.52 -15.24
C VAL A 11 6.01 1.38 -15.32
N GLU A 12 5.45 0.90 -16.44
CA GLU A 12 4.02 0.65 -16.60
C GLU A 12 3.51 -0.33 -15.53
N PHE A 13 4.19 -1.47 -15.38
CA PHE A 13 3.86 -2.45 -14.34
C PHE A 13 3.89 -1.86 -12.93
N LEU A 14 4.93 -1.07 -12.61
CA LEU A 14 5.06 -0.43 -11.30
C LEU A 14 3.94 0.58 -11.06
N VAL A 15 3.60 1.41 -12.05
CA VAL A 15 2.54 2.41 -11.93
C VAL A 15 1.18 1.74 -11.71
N GLU A 16 0.87 0.66 -12.42
CA GLU A 16 -0.38 -0.08 -12.20
C GLU A 16 -0.44 -0.69 -10.79
N LEU A 17 0.66 -1.28 -10.31
CA LEU A 17 0.76 -1.81 -8.96
C LEU A 17 0.59 -0.71 -7.90
N LEU A 18 1.26 0.44 -8.06
CA LEU A 18 1.17 1.58 -7.16
C LEU A 18 -0.25 2.19 -7.11
N ASN A 19 -1.00 2.09 -8.20
CA ASN A 19 -2.41 2.51 -8.26
C ASN A 19 -3.37 1.48 -7.63
N THR A 20 -2.85 0.37 -7.08
CA THR A 20 -3.63 -0.65 -6.36
C THR A 20 -3.37 -0.56 -4.85
N PRO A 21 -4.26 0.06 -4.05
CA PRO A 21 -3.99 0.30 -2.63
C PRO A 21 -3.87 -0.99 -1.82
N SER A 22 -2.73 -1.12 -1.12
CA SER A 22 -2.36 -2.29 -0.34
C SER A 22 -1.69 -1.92 1.00
N PRO A 23 -2.31 -1.10 1.85
CA PRO A 23 -1.70 -0.75 3.13
C PRO A 23 -1.45 -2.00 3.98
N THR A 24 -0.43 -1.97 4.84
CA THR A 24 -0.09 -3.10 5.72
C THR A 24 -1.33 -3.63 6.45
N GLY A 25 -1.63 -4.93 6.25
CA GLY A 25 -2.80 -5.62 6.80
C GLY A 25 -4.02 -5.71 5.86
N ASP A 26 -4.02 -4.99 4.74
CA ASP A 26 -5.08 -5.02 3.71
C ASP A 26 -4.45 -5.06 2.31
N THR A 27 -3.73 -6.14 2.01
CA THR A 27 -2.93 -6.31 0.78
C THR A 27 -3.63 -7.13 -0.30
N ASP A 28 -4.83 -7.63 -0.03
CA ASP A 28 -5.51 -8.62 -0.88
C ASP A 28 -5.73 -8.13 -2.31
N ARG A 29 -5.97 -6.82 -2.49
CA ARG A 29 -6.14 -6.20 -3.80
C ARG A 29 -4.88 -6.31 -4.65
N ALA A 30 -3.71 -5.97 -4.08
CA ALA A 30 -2.44 -6.06 -4.78
C ALA A 30 -2.03 -7.51 -5.06
N ILE A 31 -2.32 -8.42 -4.12
CA ILE A 31 -2.07 -9.86 -4.33
C ILE A 31 -2.94 -10.42 -5.46
N ALA A 32 -4.24 -10.12 -5.46
CA ALA A 32 -5.15 -10.54 -6.52
C ALA A 32 -4.74 -9.95 -7.88
N TRP A 33 -4.33 -8.68 -7.91
CA TRP A 33 -3.80 -8.04 -9.12
C TRP A 33 -2.53 -8.73 -9.63
N LEU A 34 -1.62 -9.13 -8.73
CA LEU A 34 -0.42 -9.90 -9.12
C LEU A 34 -0.79 -11.28 -9.66
N GLU A 35 -1.72 -12.00 -9.03
CA GLU A 35 -2.23 -13.29 -9.51
C GLU A 35 -2.78 -13.15 -10.95
N GLU A 36 -3.55 -12.08 -11.22
CA GLU A 36 -4.03 -11.76 -12.56
C GLU A 36 -2.90 -11.49 -13.55
N LYS A 37 -1.88 -10.70 -13.18
CA LYS A 37 -0.72 -10.44 -14.05
C LYS A 37 0.07 -11.70 -14.38
N PHE A 38 0.22 -12.61 -13.42
CA PHE A 38 0.84 -13.91 -13.68
C PHE A 38 -0.01 -14.79 -14.60
N ALA A 39 -1.34 -14.77 -14.45
CA ALA A 39 -2.26 -15.52 -15.30
C ALA A 39 -2.39 -14.95 -16.72
N THR A 40 -2.01 -13.68 -16.93
CA THR A 40 -2.16 -12.97 -18.20
C THR A 40 -0.80 -12.62 -18.79
N SER A 41 -0.18 -11.53 -18.34
CA SER A 41 1.09 -10.98 -18.86
C SER A 41 2.28 -11.93 -18.73
N PHE A 42 2.24 -12.89 -17.79
CA PHE A 42 3.32 -13.86 -17.57
C PHE A 42 2.88 -15.32 -17.74
N ALA A 43 1.79 -15.58 -18.46
CA ALA A 43 1.22 -16.91 -18.63
C ALA A 43 2.19 -17.93 -19.26
N ASP A 44 3.13 -17.44 -20.08
CA ASP A 44 4.13 -18.28 -20.75
C ASP A 44 5.30 -18.69 -19.83
N LEU A 45 5.40 -18.12 -18.63
CA LEU A 45 6.42 -18.50 -17.66
C LEU A 45 6.02 -19.80 -16.95
N PRO A 46 6.93 -20.77 -16.77
CA PRO A 46 6.64 -22.03 -16.10
C PRO A 46 6.62 -21.86 -14.58
N VAL A 47 5.78 -20.96 -14.06
CA VAL A 47 5.70 -20.61 -12.65
C VAL A 47 4.39 -21.12 -12.06
N SER A 48 4.46 -21.83 -10.94
CA SER A 48 3.27 -22.17 -10.16
C SER A 48 3.08 -21.18 -9.03
N LEU A 49 1.84 -20.74 -8.82
CA LEU A 49 1.49 -19.81 -7.74
C LEU A 49 0.82 -20.53 -6.58
N GLN A 50 1.11 -20.09 -5.37
CA GLN A 50 0.40 -20.49 -4.18
C GLN A 50 0.24 -19.30 -3.24
N ARG A 51 -0.98 -19.10 -2.74
CA ARG A 51 -1.25 -18.14 -1.67
C ARG A 51 -1.16 -18.82 -0.31
N THR A 52 -0.43 -18.21 0.62
CA THR A 52 -0.31 -18.69 2.00
C THR A 52 -1.49 -18.22 2.85
N PRO A 53 -1.75 -18.81 4.04
CA PRO A 53 -2.79 -18.33 4.96
C PRO A 53 -2.61 -16.88 5.44
N LYS A 54 -1.37 -16.36 5.40
CA LYS A 54 -1.07 -14.94 5.70
C LYS A 54 -1.24 -14.01 4.50
N GLY A 55 -1.72 -14.52 3.37
CA GLY A 55 -1.96 -13.74 2.15
C GLY A 55 -0.74 -13.54 1.25
N ILE A 56 0.44 -14.07 1.61
CA ILE A 56 1.65 -13.99 0.77
C ILE A 56 1.47 -14.82 -0.50
N LEU A 57 1.79 -14.25 -1.66
CA LEU A 57 1.87 -14.95 -2.94
C LEU A 57 3.27 -15.55 -3.12
N VAL A 58 3.34 -16.86 -3.29
CA VAL A 58 4.58 -17.61 -3.54
C VAL A 58 4.57 -18.06 -4.99
N ALA A 59 5.54 -17.57 -5.76
CA ALA A 59 5.81 -18.00 -7.13
C ALA A 59 6.98 -18.99 -7.13
N HIS A 60 6.72 -20.22 -7.61
CA HIS A 60 7.75 -21.25 -7.73
C HIS A 60 8.10 -21.47 -9.20
N TRP A 61 9.34 -21.15 -9.56
CA TRP A 61 9.92 -21.43 -10.88
C TRP A 61 10.86 -22.64 -10.76
N PRO A 62 10.55 -23.79 -11.40
CA PRO A 62 11.40 -24.97 -11.36
C PRO A 62 12.75 -24.70 -12.06
N GLY A 63 13.83 -24.86 -11.31
CA GLY A 63 15.19 -24.84 -11.85
C GLY A 63 15.59 -26.16 -12.49
N LYS A 64 16.78 -26.20 -13.10
CA LYS A 64 17.37 -27.45 -13.64
C LYS A 64 17.73 -28.47 -12.56
N LYS A 65 17.93 -28.02 -11.31
CA LYS A 65 18.24 -28.84 -10.13
C LYS A 65 17.38 -28.38 -8.95
N GLN A 66 17.15 -29.29 -8.00
CA GLN A 66 16.33 -29.04 -6.80
C GLN A 66 17.16 -29.04 -5.49
N ASP A 67 18.48 -29.14 -5.59
CA ASP A 67 19.41 -29.31 -4.45
C ASP A 67 19.93 -28.00 -3.86
N ALA A 68 19.72 -26.87 -4.54
CA ALA A 68 20.17 -25.55 -4.11
C ALA A 68 19.12 -24.46 -4.46
N PRO A 69 17.99 -24.39 -3.74
CA PRO A 69 16.93 -23.42 -4.02
C PRO A 69 17.42 -21.98 -3.79
N ARG A 70 16.87 -21.04 -4.58
CA ARG A 70 17.10 -19.60 -4.43
C ARG A 70 15.78 -18.90 -4.16
N GLY A 71 15.77 -18.00 -3.19
CA GLY A 71 14.62 -17.17 -2.86
C GLY A 71 14.84 -15.73 -3.26
N LEU A 72 13.82 -15.12 -3.85
CA LEU A 72 13.69 -13.68 -4.00
C LEU A 72 12.43 -13.26 -3.26
N THR A 73 12.49 -12.11 -2.60
CA THR A 73 11.35 -11.56 -1.87
C THR A 73 11.22 -10.07 -2.17
N ALA A 74 9.98 -9.64 -2.30
CA ALA A 74 9.59 -8.24 -2.34
C ALA A 74 8.29 -8.12 -1.54
N HIS A 75 8.05 -6.94 -0.98
CA HIS A 75 6.82 -6.67 -0.23
C HIS A 75 5.94 -5.73 -1.06
N VAL A 76 4.64 -5.99 -1.05
CA VAL A 76 3.63 -5.16 -1.73
C VAL A 76 2.81 -4.34 -0.75
N ASP A 77 3.00 -4.56 0.54
CA ASP A 77 2.35 -3.75 1.54
C ASP A 77 2.94 -2.34 1.56
N THR A 78 2.06 -1.36 1.70
CA THR A 78 2.43 0.05 1.72
C THR A 78 2.21 0.65 3.10
N LEU A 79 2.85 1.80 3.33
CA LEU A 79 2.42 2.71 4.37
C LEU A 79 0.95 3.07 4.18
N GLY A 80 0.29 3.41 5.27
CA GLY A 80 -1.11 3.81 5.25
C GLY A 80 -1.59 4.27 6.61
N ALA A 81 -2.91 4.25 6.80
CA ALA A 81 -3.53 4.60 8.06
C ALA A 81 -4.80 3.78 8.29
N MET A 82 -5.17 3.60 9.55
CA MET A 82 -6.41 2.94 9.96
C MET A 82 -7.28 3.90 10.77
N VAL A 83 -8.59 3.88 10.51
CA VAL A 83 -9.54 4.69 11.29
C VAL A 83 -9.62 4.13 12.72
N ARG A 84 -9.34 4.99 13.69
CA ARG A 84 -9.38 4.66 15.13
C ARG A 84 -10.66 5.15 15.80
N GLN A 85 -11.21 6.27 15.35
CA GLN A 85 -12.39 6.88 15.95
C GLN A 85 -13.14 7.78 14.97
N ILE A 86 -14.47 7.76 15.03
CA ILE A 86 -15.32 8.80 14.44
C ILE A 86 -15.59 9.85 15.53
N LYS A 87 -15.12 11.08 15.32
CA LYS A 87 -15.29 12.19 16.27
C LYS A 87 -16.75 12.68 16.24
N ARG A 88 -17.19 13.36 17.31
CA ARG A 88 -18.55 13.93 17.41
C ARG A 88 -18.90 14.92 16.28
N ASN A 89 -17.89 15.56 15.68
CA ASN A 89 -18.05 16.47 14.56
C ASN A 89 -18.00 15.78 13.18
N GLY A 90 -18.05 14.44 13.14
CA GLY A 90 -18.02 13.65 11.91
C GLY A 90 -16.63 13.42 11.30
N ARG A 91 -15.58 14.07 11.81
CA ARG A 91 -14.20 13.83 11.33
C ARG A 91 -13.66 12.51 11.85
N LEU A 92 -12.75 11.91 11.09
CA LEU A 92 -12.07 10.67 11.49
C LEU A 92 -10.76 10.99 12.24
N ARG A 93 -10.48 10.23 13.29
CA ARG A 93 -9.13 10.10 13.86
C ARG A 93 -8.52 8.82 13.31
N ILE A 94 -7.30 8.90 12.82
CA ILE A 94 -6.57 7.78 12.23
C ILE A 94 -5.34 7.42 13.09
N THR A 95 -4.86 6.20 12.92
CA THR A 95 -3.57 5.72 13.43
C THR A 95 -2.70 5.31 12.26
N GLN A 96 -1.38 5.46 12.38
CA GLN A 96 -0.44 5.13 11.31
C GLN A 96 -0.35 3.60 11.14
N LEU A 97 -0.24 3.17 9.89
CA LEU A 97 0.23 1.85 9.51
C LEU A 97 1.63 2.04 8.91
N GLY A 98 2.63 1.46 9.57
CA GLY A 98 4.04 1.79 9.34
C GLY A 98 4.46 3.08 10.05
N SER A 99 5.63 3.61 9.69
CA SER A 99 6.24 4.79 10.31
C SER A 99 6.49 5.88 9.27
N TRP A 100 5.87 7.04 9.45
CA TRP A 100 6.01 8.23 8.58
C TRP A 100 5.72 9.51 9.37
N SER A 101 6.06 10.68 8.81
CA SER A 101 5.79 11.96 9.46
C SER A 101 4.39 12.46 9.13
N TRP A 102 3.61 12.91 10.11
CA TRP A 102 2.31 13.54 9.86
C TRP A 102 2.40 14.75 8.94
N THR A 103 3.53 15.47 8.97
CA THR A 103 3.76 16.62 8.11
C THR A 103 3.98 16.25 6.64
N SER A 104 4.40 15.02 6.33
CA SER A 104 4.65 14.61 4.94
C SER A 104 3.37 14.17 4.21
N VAL A 105 2.26 14.06 4.93
CA VAL A 105 0.95 13.67 4.37
C VAL A 105 -0.13 14.71 4.63
N GLU A 106 0.24 15.85 5.19
CA GLU A 106 -0.70 16.96 5.39
C GLU A 106 -1.22 17.45 4.03
N GLY A 107 -2.54 17.49 3.88
CA GLY A 107 -3.20 17.87 2.63
C GLY A 107 -3.32 16.73 1.61
N GLU A 108 -2.75 15.56 1.88
CA GLU A 108 -2.82 14.43 0.94
C GLU A 108 -4.23 13.85 0.84
N GLY A 109 -4.60 13.46 -0.38
CA GLY A 109 -5.87 12.82 -0.70
C GLY A 109 -5.85 11.34 -0.36
N VAL A 110 -6.85 10.87 0.39
CA VAL A 110 -6.95 9.47 0.83
C VAL A 110 -8.20 8.79 0.30
N THR A 111 -8.10 7.46 0.15
CA THR A 111 -9.25 6.56 -0.04
C THR A 111 -9.49 5.81 1.26
N ILE A 112 -10.72 5.82 1.74
CA ILE A 112 -11.14 5.11 2.95
C ILE A 112 -12.00 3.93 2.52
N TYR A 113 -11.56 2.72 2.90
CA TYR A 113 -12.29 1.48 2.69
C TYR A 113 -13.04 1.13 3.98
N ALA A 114 -14.36 1.16 3.95
CA ALA A 114 -15.20 0.79 5.08
C ALA A 114 -15.54 -0.71 5.06
N SER A 115 -15.77 -1.28 6.24
CA SER A 115 -16.09 -2.72 6.39
C SER A 115 -17.40 -3.13 5.73
N ASN A 116 -18.30 -2.18 5.45
CA ASN A 116 -19.54 -2.40 4.70
C ASN A 116 -19.32 -2.39 3.18
N GLY A 117 -18.08 -2.37 2.71
CA GLY A 117 -17.71 -2.33 1.29
C GLY A 117 -17.81 -0.94 0.65
N GLN A 118 -18.21 0.09 1.40
CA GLN A 118 -18.26 1.46 0.87
C GLN A 118 -16.86 2.08 0.81
N VAL A 119 -16.67 2.91 -0.21
CA VAL A 119 -15.41 3.60 -0.48
C VAL A 119 -15.66 5.10 -0.43
N TYR A 120 -14.84 5.81 0.33
CA TYR A 120 -14.93 7.27 0.46
C TYR A 120 -13.62 7.93 0.09
N ARG A 121 -13.71 9.17 -0.37
CA ARG A 121 -12.55 10.05 -0.52
C ARG A 121 -12.47 11.01 0.65
N GLY A 122 -11.25 11.35 1.03
CA GLY A 122 -10.98 12.31 2.09
C GLY A 122 -9.63 12.99 1.90
N THR A 123 -9.29 13.83 2.86
CA THR A 123 -8.02 14.55 2.92
C THR A 123 -7.49 14.49 4.34
N ILE A 124 -6.20 14.25 4.51
CA ILE A 124 -5.55 14.30 5.82
C ILE A 124 -5.30 15.77 6.18
N LEU A 125 -5.75 16.20 7.35
CA LEU A 125 -5.54 17.55 7.86
C LEU A 125 -5.07 17.48 9.32
N PRO A 126 -4.16 18.36 9.75
CA PRO A 126 -3.83 18.49 11.15
C PRO A 126 -5.04 19.02 11.94
N THR A 127 -5.04 18.79 13.25
CA THR A 127 -6.09 19.32 14.12
C THR A 127 -6.12 20.86 14.10
N HIS A 128 -4.96 21.50 13.96
CA HIS A 128 -4.80 22.95 13.88
C HIS A 128 -4.03 23.32 12.60
N ALA A 129 -4.76 23.64 11.53
CA ALA A 129 -4.17 23.95 10.23
C ALA A 129 -3.76 25.42 10.03
N SER A 130 -4.22 26.35 10.89
CA SER A 130 -3.96 27.79 10.73
C SER A 130 -3.70 28.51 12.04
N ILE A 131 -2.53 29.12 12.15
CA ILE A 131 -2.14 29.99 13.29
C ILE A 131 -2.94 31.31 13.28
N HIS A 132 -3.44 31.75 12.12
CA HIS A 132 -4.26 32.96 12.05
C HIS A 132 -5.64 32.76 12.70
N ALA A 133 -6.21 31.54 12.59
CA ALA A 133 -7.46 31.18 13.24
C ALA A 133 -7.26 30.66 14.68
N HIS A 134 -6.07 30.18 15.03
CA HIS A 134 -5.74 29.61 16.34
C HIS A 134 -4.72 30.48 17.09
N THR A 135 -5.19 31.21 18.10
CA THR A 135 -4.44 32.22 18.87
C THR A 135 -3.27 31.60 19.65
N SER A 136 -2.27 32.44 19.97
CA SER A 136 -0.94 32.22 20.58
C SER A 136 -0.70 31.08 21.60
N LYS A 137 -1.73 30.44 22.19
CA LYS A 137 -1.60 29.29 23.10
C LYS A 137 -1.19 27.99 22.40
N ASP A 138 -1.46 27.85 21.11
CA ASP A 138 -1.15 26.62 20.36
C ASP A 138 0.28 26.58 19.80
N ARG A 139 1.10 27.61 20.06
CA ARG A 139 2.50 27.68 19.61
C ARG A 139 3.41 26.61 20.23
N GLY A 140 2.98 25.96 21.31
CA GLY A 140 3.76 24.95 22.04
C GLY A 140 3.07 23.59 22.19
N LEU A 141 1.93 23.36 21.55
CA LEU A 141 1.26 22.07 21.63
C LEU A 141 1.94 21.05 20.71
N PRO A 142 2.13 19.81 21.19
CA PRO A 142 2.67 18.75 20.35
C PRO A 142 1.72 18.46 19.18
N ARG A 143 2.33 18.17 18.03
CA ARG A 143 1.64 17.86 16.77
C ARG A 143 1.43 16.35 16.69
N ASP A 144 0.56 15.83 17.53
CA ASP A 144 0.14 14.43 17.55
C ASP A 144 -1.19 14.15 16.83
#